data_AF-A0A8H2WI54-F1
#
_entry.id   AF-A0A8H2WI54-F1
#
_cell.length_a   1.000
_cell.length_b   1.000
_cell.length_c   1.000
_cell.angle_alpha   90.00
_cell.angle_beta   90.00
_cell.angle_gamma   90.00
#
_symmetry.space_group_name_H-M   'P 1'
#
loop_
_entity.id
_entity.type
_entity.pdbx_description
1 polymer ?
#
loop_
_entity_poly.entity_id
_entity_poly.type
_entity_poly.pdbx_seq_one_letter_code
_entity_poly.pdbx_strand_id
1 'polypeptide(L)'
;MTTALLSYTGVSATVFARHILHGFNIEDTPFKQKAIALTMLTSAVATCLFSNKWALRINSFSTVFKVGSLILFERVSFTGLACLLGWTSVPYTGNLSHPFEGTKIEGNPLATSFAKVNFSFIGWNTILGLMAEVKGRDPVRTVRRAGLASIAITSILFLATILSFTIVLTKEEITNANEVLGALFFRKVYGDTAATKLFPVFIGLNSFGGIVAMTLYYARMLREAGRQGVLPFATFWSRVGRFKTPYGPLLLKWVLSMFLVIATPAGDTFAFLVDLSGYPGLVFALATSCGVWILRNRRTRMGLPEHAYKAPNIVVLAYVVKSIALIVMPWIPPEGGSHGGDVDFFYAMYCIVALAVMMLCVFYYWVWFRVLPEWFGYEIIEETVTLPGGVKAAVLRKHYKGEREPLLQAEEA
;
A
#
# COMPACT_ATOMS: atom_id res chain seq x y z
N MET A 1 2.69 7.40 10.41
CA MET A 1 1.97 8.59 9.90
C MET A 1 2.07 8.72 8.40
N THR A 2 3.27 8.70 7.81
CA THR A 2 3.52 8.68 6.35
C THR A 2 2.67 7.69 5.57
N THR A 3 2.57 6.44 6.00
CA THR A 3 1.73 5.42 5.34
C THR A 3 0.22 5.69 5.44
N ALA A 4 -0.20 6.49 6.44
CA ALA A 4 -1.58 6.96 6.56
C ALA A 4 -1.83 8.20 5.69
N LEU A 5 -0.81 9.05 5.49
CA LEU A 5 -0.83 10.22 4.63
C LEU A 5 -0.85 9.84 3.14
N LEU A 6 -0.08 8.83 2.73
CA LEU A 6 0.17 8.50 1.33
C LEU A 6 -0.58 7.24 0.88
N SER A 7 -1.80 7.05 1.39
CA SER A 7 -2.47 5.74 1.37
C SER A 7 -2.88 5.29 -0.05
N TYR A 8 -2.60 4.01 -0.34
CA TYR A 8 -2.94 3.24 -1.55
C TYR A 8 -4.40 3.30 -2.02
N THR A 9 -5.31 3.81 -1.18
CA THR A 9 -6.74 3.92 -1.48
C THR A 9 -7.04 4.93 -2.58
N GLY A 10 -6.24 5.99 -2.74
CA GLY A 10 -6.38 6.93 -3.86
C GLY A 10 -6.05 6.28 -5.21
N VAL A 11 -5.02 5.42 -5.24
CA VAL A 11 -4.62 4.67 -6.44
C VAL A 11 -5.74 3.72 -6.88
N SER A 12 -6.28 2.90 -5.97
CA SER A 12 -7.36 1.99 -6.34
C SER A 12 -8.66 2.69 -6.76
N ALA A 13 -8.95 3.85 -6.17
CA ALA A 13 -10.13 4.65 -6.53
C ALA A 13 -10.03 5.26 -7.93
N THR A 14 -8.83 5.71 -8.31
CA THR A 14 -8.58 6.33 -9.62
C THR A 14 -8.57 5.30 -10.75
N VAL A 15 -8.00 4.11 -10.51
CA VAL A 15 -8.09 2.96 -11.44
C VAL A 15 -9.55 2.58 -11.68
N PHE A 16 -10.35 2.48 -10.61
CA PHE A 16 -11.78 2.18 -10.74
C PHE A 16 -12.52 3.21 -11.58
N ALA A 17 -12.29 4.50 -11.32
CA ALA A 17 -12.95 5.58 -12.05
C ALA A 17 -12.66 5.50 -13.56
N ARG A 18 -11.40 5.25 -13.96
CA ARG A 18 -11.02 5.08 -15.37
C ARG A 18 -11.70 3.88 -16.03
N HIS A 19 -11.75 2.73 -15.33
CA HIS A 19 -12.40 1.54 -15.87
C HIS A 19 -13.91 1.68 -16.03
N ILE A 20 -14.57 2.41 -15.12
CA ILE A 20 -15.99 2.73 -15.27
C ILE A 20 -16.21 3.66 -16.46
N LEU A 21 -15.46 4.75 -16.58
CA LEU A 21 -15.62 5.71 -17.66
C LEU A 21 -15.43 5.05 -19.02
N HIS A 22 -14.37 4.25 -19.16
CA HIS A 22 -14.12 3.47 -20.37
C HIS A 22 -15.21 2.40 -20.62
N GLY A 23 -15.69 1.72 -19.57
CA GLY A 23 -16.75 0.71 -19.69
C GLY A 23 -18.09 1.25 -20.20
N PHE A 24 -18.45 2.46 -19.79
CA PHE A 24 -19.67 3.15 -20.23
C PHE A 24 -19.48 4.02 -21.48
N ASN A 25 -18.29 4.02 -22.11
CA ASN A 25 -17.94 4.91 -23.22
C ASN A 25 -18.24 6.38 -22.92
N ILE A 26 -17.99 6.82 -21.69
CA ILE A 26 -18.14 8.22 -21.29
C ILE A 26 -16.80 8.91 -21.47
N GLU A 27 -16.80 10.11 -22.07
CA GLU A 27 -15.57 10.91 -22.20
C GLU A 27 -14.85 11.11 -20.86
N ASP A 28 -13.55 10.81 -20.86
CA ASP A 28 -12.64 10.95 -19.72
C ASP A 28 -12.36 12.43 -19.42
N THR A 29 -13.31 13.08 -18.75
CA THR A 29 -13.09 14.42 -18.21
C THR A 29 -12.42 14.34 -16.83
N PRO A 30 -11.37 15.15 -16.54
CA PRO A 30 -10.71 15.19 -15.23
C PRO A 30 -11.67 15.32 -14.03
N PHE A 31 -12.73 16.11 -14.20
CA PHE A 31 -13.76 16.29 -13.20
C PHE A 31 -14.56 15.01 -12.92
N LYS A 32 -14.99 14.30 -13.96
CA LYS A 32 -15.78 13.07 -13.83
C LYS A 32 -14.97 11.96 -13.16
N GLN A 33 -13.70 11.80 -13.55
CA GLN A 33 -12.81 10.81 -12.95
C GLN A 33 -12.62 11.07 -11.45
N LYS A 34 -12.33 12.32 -11.06
CA LYS A 34 -12.16 12.70 -9.65
C LYS A 34 -13.46 12.54 -8.86
N ALA A 35 -14.60 12.94 -9.41
CA ALA A 35 -15.89 12.79 -8.75
C ALA A 35 -16.21 11.32 -8.44
N ILE A 36 -16.08 10.43 -9.42
CA ILE A 36 -16.33 8.98 -9.24
C ILE A 36 -15.36 8.37 -8.22
N ALA A 37 -14.08 8.72 -8.30
CA ALA A 37 -13.07 8.25 -7.35
C ALA A 37 -13.39 8.70 -5.91
N LEU A 38 -13.80 9.95 -5.73
CA LEU A 38 -14.20 10.50 -4.43
C LEU A 38 -15.48 9.84 -3.90
N THR A 39 -16.48 9.60 -4.75
CA THR A 39 -17.72 8.91 -4.35
C THR A 39 -17.44 7.47 -3.92
N MET A 40 -16.53 6.76 -4.61
CA MET A 40 -16.15 5.41 -4.17
C MET A 40 -15.40 5.44 -2.83
N LEU A 41 -14.50 6.39 -2.66
CA LEU A 41 -13.74 6.54 -1.43
C LEU A 41 -14.64 6.90 -0.24
N THR A 42 -15.56 7.85 -0.42
CA THR A 42 -16.51 8.28 0.63
C THR A 42 -17.44 7.13 1.02
N SER A 43 -17.99 6.40 0.05
CA SER A 43 -18.88 5.27 0.30
C SER A 43 -18.15 4.11 1.00
N ALA A 44 -16.90 3.81 0.63
CA ALA A 44 -16.11 2.77 1.28
C ALA A 44 -15.78 3.14 2.75
N VAL A 45 -15.40 4.40 3.00
CA VAL A 45 -15.15 4.89 4.36
C VAL A 45 -16.45 4.93 5.17
N ALA A 46 -17.55 5.41 4.60
CA ALA A 46 -18.86 5.44 5.26
C ALA A 46 -19.30 4.03 5.67
N THR A 47 -19.12 3.03 4.79
CA THR A 47 -19.38 1.62 5.11
C THR A 47 -18.54 1.16 6.31
N CYS A 48 -17.25 1.51 6.34
CA CYS A 48 -16.37 1.24 7.47
C CYS A 48 -16.78 1.98 8.75
N LEU A 49 -17.36 3.18 8.63
CA LEU A 49 -17.76 4.04 9.74
C LEU A 49 -19.03 3.52 10.44
N PHE A 50 -20.05 3.23 9.64
CA PHE A 50 -21.39 2.85 10.11
C PHE A 50 -21.50 1.39 10.56
N SER A 51 -20.70 0.48 10.00
CA SER A 51 -20.76 -0.92 10.44
C SER A 51 -19.49 -1.72 10.20
N ASN A 52 -18.75 -1.99 11.28
CA ASN A 52 -17.59 -2.88 11.24
C ASN A 52 -17.98 -4.32 10.81
N LYS A 53 -19.19 -4.79 11.16
CA LYS A 53 -19.68 -6.12 10.77
C LYS A 53 -19.86 -6.24 9.26
N TRP A 54 -20.50 -5.25 8.63
CA TRP A 54 -20.67 -5.23 7.19
C TRP A 54 -19.36 -5.01 6.46
N ALA A 55 -18.50 -4.11 6.95
CA ALA A 55 -17.17 -3.90 6.38
C ALA A 55 -16.33 -5.18 6.39
N LEU A 56 -16.39 -5.97 7.47
CA LEU A 56 -15.73 -7.28 7.54
C LEU A 56 -16.33 -8.31 6.57
N ARG A 57 -17.65 -8.39 6.45
CA ARG A 57 -18.32 -9.28 5.48
C ARG A 57 -17.96 -8.91 4.05
N ILE A 58 -17.96 -7.62 3.71
CA ILE A 58 -17.56 -7.10 2.40
C ILE A 58 -16.10 -7.42 2.12
N ASN A 59 -15.21 -7.26 3.12
CA ASN A 59 -13.81 -7.62 2.99
C ASN A 59 -13.62 -9.13 2.72
N SER A 60 -14.30 -9.99 3.48
CA SER A 60 -14.25 -11.45 3.26
C SER A 60 -14.79 -11.84 1.90
N PHE A 61 -15.95 -11.30 1.50
CA PHE A 61 -16.53 -11.53 0.17
C PHE A 61 -15.58 -11.06 -0.94
N SER A 62 -15.03 -9.85 -0.82
CA SER A 62 -14.07 -9.31 -1.78
C SER A 62 -12.81 -10.16 -1.85
N THR A 63 -12.32 -10.70 -0.74
CA THR A 63 -11.15 -11.59 -0.73
C THR A 63 -11.44 -12.88 -1.49
N VAL A 64 -12.58 -13.52 -1.23
CA VAL A 64 -13.02 -14.72 -1.96
C VAL A 64 -13.21 -14.40 -3.44
N PHE A 65 -13.85 -13.28 -3.75
CA PHE A 65 -14.07 -12.83 -5.11
C PHE A 65 -12.75 -12.52 -5.83
N LYS A 66 -11.78 -11.90 -5.16
CA LYS A 66 -10.47 -11.58 -5.73
C LYS A 66 -9.65 -12.84 -6.00
N VAL A 67 -9.60 -13.77 -5.06
CA VAL A 67 -8.96 -15.07 -5.26
C VAL A 67 -9.67 -15.88 -6.35
N GLY A 68 -11.00 -15.91 -6.33
CA GLY A 68 -11.80 -16.55 -7.38
C GLY A 68 -11.56 -15.91 -8.74
N SER A 69 -11.47 -14.58 -8.80
CA SER A 69 -11.11 -13.87 -10.03
C SER A 69 -9.71 -14.26 -10.49
N LEU A 70 -8.70 -14.34 -9.61
CA LEU A 70 -7.36 -14.79 -10.00
C LEU A 70 -7.37 -16.20 -10.62
N ILE A 71 -8.18 -17.12 -10.09
CA ILE A 71 -8.34 -18.48 -10.65
C ILE A 71 -9.10 -18.45 -11.99
N LEU A 72 -10.10 -17.57 -12.14
CA LEU A 72 -10.78 -17.37 -13.42
C LEU A 72 -9.86 -16.68 -14.45
N PHE A 73 -9.02 -15.76 -14.01
CA PHE A 73 -7.98 -15.09 -14.80
C PHE A 73 -6.79 -16.01 -15.07
N GLU A 74 -6.56 -17.06 -14.28
CA GLU A 74 -5.64 -18.13 -14.63
C GLU A 74 -6.11 -18.81 -15.92
N ARG A 75 -7.43 -19.05 -16.08
CA ARG A 75 -7.99 -19.50 -17.36
C ARG A 75 -7.77 -18.49 -18.48
N VAL A 76 -7.72 -17.19 -18.17
CA VAL A 76 -7.36 -16.13 -19.13
C VAL A 76 -5.86 -16.19 -19.51
N SER A 77 -4.98 -16.51 -18.57
CA SER A 77 -3.55 -16.76 -18.87
C SER A 77 -3.39 -18.02 -19.73
N PHE A 78 -4.18 -19.07 -19.48
CA PHE A 78 -4.30 -20.22 -20.38
C PHE A 78 -4.91 -19.85 -21.73
N THR A 79 -5.82 -18.88 -21.84
CA THR A 79 -6.29 -18.42 -23.16
C THR A 79 -5.18 -17.73 -23.96
N GLY A 80 -4.25 -17.01 -23.33
CA GLY A 80 -3.07 -16.49 -24.04
C GLY A 80 -2.16 -17.60 -24.57
N LEU A 81 -1.95 -18.65 -23.77
CA LEU A 81 -1.24 -19.86 -24.20
C LEU A 81 -2.00 -20.62 -25.30
N ALA A 82 -3.33 -20.66 -25.23
CA ALA A 82 -4.20 -21.26 -26.24
C ALA A 82 -4.20 -20.45 -27.55
N CYS A 83 -4.07 -19.12 -27.50
CA CYS A 83 -3.85 -18.28 -28.69
C CYS A 83 -2.51 -18.64 -29.35
N LEU A 84 -1.46 -18.85 -28.56
CA LEU A 84 -0.14 -19.24 -29.07
C LEU A 84 -0.15 -20.65 -29.69
N LEU A 85 -1.00 -21.55 -29.19
CA LEU A 85 -1.22 -22.90 -29.75
C LEU A 85 -2.22 -22.92 -30.91
N GLY A 86 -2.78 -21.77 -31.31
CA GLY A 86 -3.74 -21.67 -32.42
C GLY A 86 -5.14 -22.21 -32.10
N TRP A 87 -5.49 -22.36 -30.83
CA TRP A 87 -6.78 -22.88 -30.37
C TRP A 87 -7.87 -21.79 -30.26
N THR A 88 -7.56 -20.54 -30.63
CA THR A 88 -8.49 -19.41 -30.61
C THR A 88 -8.43 -18.62 -31.92
N SER A 89 -9.48 -17.85 -32.23
CA SER A 89 -9.56 -17.02 -33.44
C SER A 89 -8.72 -15.73 -33.39
N VAL A 90 -7.96 -15.49 -32.34
CA VAL A 90 -7.16 -14.26 -32.19
C VAL A 90 -5.75 -14.50 -32.76
N PRO A 91 -5.32 -13.73 -33.78
CA PRO A 91 -4.01 -13.93 -34.39
C PRO A 91 -2.87 -13.55 -33.43
N TYR A 92 -1.80 -14.34 -33.45
CA TYR A 92 -0.57 -14.05 -32.74
C TYR A 92 0.08 -12.76 -33.28
N THR A 93 0.38 -11.82 -32.39
CA THR A 93 0.89 -10.48 -32.77
C THR A 93 2.38 -10.41 -33.08
N GLY A 94 3.15 -11.50 -32.91
CA GLY A 94 4.58 -11.52 -33.27
C GLY A 94 5.55 -10.90 -32.26
N ASN A 95 5.05 -10.33 -31.15
CA ASN A 95 5.89 -9.57 -30.22
C ASN A 95 6.99 -10.39 -29.50
N LEU A 96 6.88 -11.72 -29.42
CA LEU A 96 7.92 -12.55 -28.78
C LEU A 96 9.13 -12.80 -29.71
N SER A 97 9.07 -12.40 -30.98
CA SER A 97 10.18 -12.58 -31.92
C SER A 97 11.36 -11.65 -31.61
N HIS A 98 11.09 -10.43 -31.12
CA HIS A 98 12.11 -9.45 -30.73
C HIS A 98 11.79 -8.79 -29.37
N PRO A 99 11.91 -9.55 -28.26
CA PRO A 99 11.40 -9.12 -26.95
C PRO A 99 12.19 -7.96 -26.31
N PHE A 100 13.45 -7.76 -26.71
CA PHE A 100 14.33 -6.73 -26.15
C PHE A 100 14.54 -5.53 -27.08
N GLU A 101 13.81 -5.45 -28.19
CA GLU A 101 13.98 -4.39 -29.17
C GLU A 101 13.43 -3.04 -28.68
N GLY A 102 14.30 -2.02 -28.66
CA GLY A 102 13.99 -0.68 -28.15
C GLY A 102 14.00 -0.58 -26.62
N THR A 103 14.72 -1.47 -25.92
CA THR A 103 14.88 -1.40 -24.46
C THR A 103 15.69 -0.15 -24.08
N LYS A 104 15.09 0.73 -23.27
CA LYS A 104 15.79 1.88 -22.68
C LYS A 104 16.43 1.46 -21.36
N ILE A 105 17.75 1.28 -21.34
CA ILE A 105 18.52 0.97 -20.12
C ILE A 105 19.01 2.29 -19.51
N GLU A 106 18.07 3.17 -19.19
CA GLU A 106 18.33 4.44 -18.53
C GLU A 106 17.97 4.36 -17.04
N GLY A 107 18.65 5.15 -16.19
CA GLY A 107 18.48 5.07 -14.74
C GLY A 107 17.04 5.36 -14.28
N ASN A 108 16.39 6.40 -14.82
CA ASN A 108 15.07 6.81 -14.38
C ASN A 108 13.94 5.85 -14.83
N PRO A 109 13.80 5.48 -16.13
CA PRO A 109 12.78 4.52 -16.57
C PRO A 109 12.93 3.14 -15.91
N LEU A 110 14.17 2.72 -15.66
CA LEU A 110 14.45 1.47 -14.95
C LEU A 110 13.97 1.55 -13.49
N ALA A 111 14.23 2.67 -12.81
CA ALA A 111 13.82 2.87 -11.43
C ALA A 111 12.30 2.93 -11.25
N THR A 112 11.60 3.66 -12.11
CA THR A 112 10.13 3.73 -12.05
C THR A 112 9.50 2.38 -12.40
N SER A 113 10.05 1.65 -13.37
CA SER A 113 9.64 0.27 -13.68
C SER A 113 9.81 -0.65 -12.47
N PHE A 114 10.96 -0.60 -11.80
CA PHE A 114 11.17 -1.39 -10.58
C PHE A 114 10.25 -0.95 -9.42
N ALA A 115 9.94 0.34 -9.29
CA ALA A 115 9.00 0.84 -8.29
C ALA A 115 7.59 0.30 -8.55
N LYS A 116 7.12 0.35 -9.79
CA LYS A 116 5.82 -0.20 -10.22
C LYS A 116 5.74 -1.72 -10.02
N VAL A 117 6.79 -2.46 -10.37
CA VAL A 117 6.87 -3.91 -10.10
C VAL A 117 6.87 -4.16 -8.60
N ASN A 118 7.62 -3.38 -7.82
CA ASN A 118 7.64 -3.55 -6.37
C ASN A 118 6.27 -3.29 -5.75
N PHE A 119 5.57 -2.26 -6.24
CA PHE A 119 4.21 -1.90 -5.84
C PHE A 119 3.24 -3.09 -5.97
N SER A 120 3.33 -3.84 -7.07
CA SER A 120 2.49 -5.04 -7.30
C SER A 120 2.68 -6.15 -6.26
N PHE A 121 3.83 -6.19 -5.57
CA PHE A 121 4.13 -7.17 -4.51
C PHE A 121 3.96 -6.61 -3.08
N ILE A 122 3.52 -5.35 -2.92
CA ILE A 122 3.30 -4.77 -1.59
C ILE A 122 2.15 -5.50 -0.88
N GLY A 123 2.31 -5.70 0.43
CA GLY A 123 1.32 -6.37 1.29
C GLY A 123 1.84 -7.67 1.91
N TRP A 124 3.00 -8.17 1.48
CA TRP A 124 3.64 -9.36 2.05
C TRP A 124 3.89 -9.26 3.57
N ASN A 125 4.08 -8.05 4.10
CA ASN A 125 4.34 -7.80 5.52
C ASN A 125 3.08 -7.88 6.40
N THR A 126 1.88 -7.85 5.81
CA THR A 126 0.61 -7.90 6.56
C THR A 126 0.42 -9.21 7.33
N ILE A 127 0.95 -10.32 6.79
CA ILE A 127 0.89 -11.64 7.46
C ILE A 127 1.68 -11.66 8.78
N LEU A 128 2.71 -10.82 8.91
CA LEU A 128 3.50 -10.73 10.14
C LEU A 128 2.67 -10.17 11.29
N GLY A 129 1.69 -9.31 11.00
CA GLY A 129 0.74 -8.80 11.99
C GLY A 129 -0.30 -9.83 12.45
N LEU A 130 -0.50 -10.90 11.68
CA LEU A 130 -1.41 -12.01 11.99
C LEU A 130 -0.66 -13.24 12.50
N MET A 131 0.64 -13.13 12.74
CA MET A 131 1.48 -14.25 13.17
C MET A 131 1.00 -14.87 14.49
N ALA A 132 0.46 -14.05 15.39
CA ALA A 132 -0.11 -14.51 16.67
C ALA A 132 -1.38 -15.36 16.49
N GLU A 133 -2.06 -15.27 15.34
CA GLU A 133 -3.27 -16.03 15.03
C GLU A 133 -2.98 -17.32 14.25
N VAL A 134 -1.73 -17.55 13.83
CA VAL A 134 -1.33 -18.74 13.07
C VAL A 134 -1.32 -19.96 13.98
N LYS A 135 -2.31 -20.83 13.79
CA LYS A 135 -2.40 -22.13 14.48
C LYS A 135 -1.40 -23.12 13.88
N GLY A 136 -0.52 -23.70 14.69
CA GLY A 136 0.38 -24.76 14.25
C GLY A 136 1.41 -25.17 15.30
N ARG A 137 1.98 -26.37 15.13
CA ARG A 137 3.02 -26.94 16.02
C ARG A 137 4.33 -26.13 15.94
N ASP A 138 4.64 -25.56 14.77
CA ASP A 138 5.74 -24.63 14.50
C ASP A 138 5.27 -23.43 13.65
N PRO A 139 4.69 -22.37 14.25
CA PRO A 139 4.20 -21.20 13.51
C PRO A 139 5.26 -20.56 12.60
N VAL A 140 6.52 -20.55 13.07
CA VAL A 140 7.68 -20.01 12.36
C VAL A 140 7.91 -20.70 11.00
N ARG A 141 7.89 -22.03 10.98
CA ARG A 141 8.14 -22.81 9.75
C ARG A 141 6.98 -22.68 8.80
N THR A 142 5.75 -22.69 9.32
CA THR A 142 4.53 -22.52 8.53
C THR A 142 4.52 -21.17 7.82
N VAL A 143 4.75 -20.07 8.55
CA VAL A 143 4.77 -18.71 7.96
C VAL A 143 5.88 -18.59 6.92
N ARG A 144 7.08 -19.13 7.18
CA ARG A 144 8.18 -19.07 6.21
C ARG A 144 7.86 -19.83 4.92
N ARG A 145 7.32 -21.04 5.01
CA ARG A 145 6.96 -21.85 3.83
C ARG A 145 5.77 -21.25 3.08
N ALA A 146 4.74 -20.82 3.80
CA ALA A 146 3.57 -20.17 3.22
C ALA A 146 3.95 -18.85 2.53
N GLY A 147 4.84 -18.06 3.12
CA GLY A 147 5.35 -16.82 2.52
C GLY A 147 6.19 -17.06 1.25
N LEU A 148 7.03 -18.09 1.23
CA LEU A 148 7.77 -18.46 0.01
C LEU A 148 6.83 -18.98 -1.08
N ALA A 149 5.89 -19.85 -0.72
CA ALA A 149 4.91 -20.40 -1.65
C ALA A 149 4.00 -19.31 -2.24
N SER A 150 3.52 -18.37 -1.42
CA SER A 150 2.67 -17.28 -1.90
C SER A 150 3.40 -16.38 -2.89
N ILE A 151 4.64 -15.98 -2.58
CA ILE A 151 5.45 -15.16 -3.50
C ILE A 151 5.72 -15.91 -4.80
N ALA A 152 6.05 -17.21 -4.74
CA ALA A 152 6.32 -18.03 -5.92
C ALA A 152 5.07 -18.16 -6.82
N ILE A 153 3.92 -18.50 -6.24
CA ILE A 153 2.65 -18.61 -6.96
C ILE A 153 2.27 -17.27 -7.59
N THR A 154 2.32 -16.18 -6.82
CA THR A 154 2.01 -14.84 -7.34
C THR A 154 2.96 -14.43 -8.46
N SER A 155 4.25 -14.73 -8.36
CA SER A 155 5.22 -14.43 -9.42
C SER A 155 4.92 -15.19 -10.71
N ILE A 156 4.60 -16.48 -10.61
CA ILE A 156 4.23 -17.30 -11.78
C ILE A 156 2.96 -16.73 -12.44
N LEU A 157 1.94 -16.39 -11.66
CA LEU A 157 0.69 -15.82 -12.18
C LEU A 157 0.91 -14.47 -12.85
N PHE A 158 1.74 -13.60 -12.27
CA PHE A 158 2.04 -12.29 -12.87
C PHE A 158 2.81 -12.45 -14.18
N LEU A 159 3.83 -13.32 -14.23
CA LEU A 159 4.57 -13.61 -15.46
C LEU A 159 3.66 -14.20 -16.54
N ALA A 160 2.79 -15.14 -16.19
CA ALA A 160 1.83 -15.73 -17.12
C ALA A 160 0.84 -14.69 -17.68
N THR A 161 0.39 -13.74 -16.85
CA THR A 161 -0.50 -12.66 -17.27
C THR A 161 0.21 -11.70 -18.23
N ILE A 162 1.44 -11.29 -17.90
CA ILE A 162 2.26 -10.43 -18.77
C ILE A 162 2.49 -11.11 -20.12
N LEU A 163 2.84 -12.40 -20.11
CA LEU A 163 3.02 -13.18 -21.33
C LEU A 163 1.74 -13.20 -22.18
N SER A 164 0.58 -13.42 -21.55
CA SER A 164 -0.72 -13.39 -22.23
C SER A 164 -1.02 -12.04 -22.88
N PHE A 165 -0.75 -10.93 -22.18
CA PHE A 165 -0.90 -9.58 -22.73
C PHE A 165 0.02 -9.34 -23.94
N THR A 166 1.29 -9.76 -23.86
CA THR A 166 2.26 -9.59 -24.96
C THR A 166 1.89 -10.43 -26.19
N ILE A 167 1.21 -11.57 -26.02
CA ILE A 167 0.75 -12.42 -27.13
C ILE A 167 -0.44 -11.80 -27.87
N VAL A 168 -1.38 -11.22 -27.13
CA VAL A 168 -2.69 -10.76 -27.66
C VAL A 168 -2.68 -9.30 -28.12
N LEU A 169 -1.93 -8.43 -27.45
CA LEU A 169 -1.90 -6.99 -27.71
C LEU A 169 -0.62 -6.61 -28.45
N THR A 170 -0.67 -5.58 -29.30
CA THR A 170 0.54 -5.06 -29.97
C THR A 170 1.36 -4.18 -29.03
N LYS A 171 2.64 -3.94 -29.34
CA LYS A 171 3.51 -3.04 -28.56
C LYS A 171 2.89 -1.65 -28.40
N GLU A 172 2.31 -1.10 -29.47
CA GLU A 172 1.66 0.22 -29.47
C GLU A 172 0.43 0.27 -28.56
N GLU A 173 -0.38 -0.79 -28.58
CA GLU A 173 -1.53 -0.90 -27.69
C GLU A 173 -1.10 -0.98 -26.23
N ILE A 174 -0.05 -1.76 -25.92
CA ILE A 174 0.47 -1.86 -24.55
C ILE A 174 0.99 -0.51 -24.06
N THR A 175 1.69 0.25 -24.90
CA THR A 175 2.22 1.57 -24.53
C THR A 175 1.14 2.64 -24.42
N ASN A 176 0.07 2.57 -25.22
CA ASN A 176 -1.00 3.57 -25.21
C ASN A 176 -2.11 3.26 -24.19
N ALA A 177 -2.24 2.01 -23.76
CA ALA A 177 -3.37 1.54 -22.96
C ALA A 177 -3.39 2.05 -21.52
N ASN A 178 -2.31 2.63 -21.00
CA ASN A 178 -2.19 3.10 -19.61
C ASN A 178 -2.86 2.12 -18.60
N GLU A 179 -3.85 2.57 -17.82
CA GLU A 179 -4.54 1.70 -16.85
C GLU A 179 -5.58 0.77 -17.48
N VAL A 180 -5.95 0.98 -18.74
CA VAL A 180 -7.10 0.34 -19.41
C VAL A 180 -6.70 -0.91 -20.20
N LEU A 181 -5.43 -1.33 -20.09
CA LEU A 181 -4.86 -2.49 -20.76
C LEU A 181 -5.70 -3.76 -20.63
N GLY A 182 -6.21 -4.01 -19.42
CA GLY A 182 -7.04 -5.19 -19.18
C GLY A 182 -8.38 -5.14 -19.92
N ALA A 183 -8.97 -3.95 -20.10
CA ALA A 183 -10.25 -3.83 -20.83
C ALA A 183 -10.04 -4.07 -22.33
N LEU A 184 -8.93 -3.58 -22.89
CA LEU A 184 -8.54 -3.85 -24.27
C LEU A 184 -8.28 -5.34 -24.52
N PHE A 185 -7.58 -6.00 -23.60
CA PHE A 185 -7.40 -7.44 -23.65
C PHE A 185 -8.74 -8.19 -23.64
N PHE A 186 -9.63 -7.85 -22.70
CA PHE A 186 -10.96 -8.48 -22.63
C PHE A 186 -11.78 -8.26 -23.89
N ARG A 187 -11.65 -7.07 -24.48
CA ARG A 187 -12.35 -6.70 -25.71
C ARG A 187 -11.92 -7.60 -26.88
N LYS A 188 -10.62 -7.83 -27.03
CA LYS A 188 -10.08 -8.68 -28.10
C LYS A 188 -10.38 -10.16 -27.92
N VAL A 189 -10.35 -10.67 -26.68
CA VAL A 189 -10.48 -12.12 -26.42
C VAL A 189 -11.93 -12.56 -26.23
N TYR A 190 -12.72 -11.77 -25.50
CA TYR A 190 -14.09 -12.13 -25.10
C TYR A 190 -15.18 -11.27 -25.76
N GLY A 191 -14.78 -10.29 -26.59
CA GLY A 191 -15.68 -9.42 -27.31
C GLY A 191 -16.14 -8.18 -26.52
N ASP A 192 -16.77 -7.25 -27.24
CA ASP A 192 -17.15 -5.93 -26.73
C ASP A 192 -18.11 -5.97 -25.54
N THR A 193 -19.06 -6.90 -25.53
CA THR A 193 -20.05 -7.01 -24.44
C THR A 193 -19.41 -7.42 -23.12
N ALA A 194 -18.41 -8.32 -23.14
CA ALA A 194 -17.71 -8.74 -21.94
C ALA A 194 -16.80 -7.63 -21.40
N ALA A 195 -16.14 -6.90 -22.29
CA ALA A 195 -15.25 -5.79 -21.93
C ALA A 195 -15.98 -4.56 -21.40
N THR A 196 -17.15 -4.23 -21.93
CA THR A 196 -17.90 -3.02 -21.52
C THR A 196 -18.79 -3.26 -20.31
N LYS A 197 -19.37 -4.46 -20.14
CA LYS A 197 -20.32 -4.72 -19.05
C LYS A 197 -19.74 -5.53 -17.89
N LEU A 198 -18.99 -6.59 -18.17
CA LEU A 198 -18.49 -7.48 -17.11
C LEU A 198 -17.22 -6.92 -16.48
N PHE A 199 -16.24 -6.55 -17.30
CA PHE A 199 -14.92 -6.16 -16.83
C PHE A 199 -14.92 -4.97 -15.83
N PRO A 200 -15.68 -3.87 -16.04
CA PRO A 200 -15.74 -2.77 -15.09
C PRO A 200 -16.38 -3.16 -13.76
N VAL A 201 -17.36 -4.08 -13.77
CA VAL A 201 -18.00 -4.61 -12.55
C VAL A 201 -17.02 -5.47 -11.75
N PHE A 202 -16.25 -6.33 -12.43
CA PHE A 202 -15.20 -7.12 -11.78
C PHE A 202 -14.14 -6.23 -11.11
N ILE A 203 -13.63 -5.24 -11.85
CA ILE A 203 -12.65 -4.30 -11.32
C ILE A 203 -13.24 -3.45 -10.21
N GLY A 204 -14.51 -3.06 -10.33
CA GLY A 204 -15.22 -2.30 -9.32
C GLY A 204 -15.34 -3.02 -7.98
N LEU A 205 -15.83 -4.26 -8.01
CA LEU A 205 -15.95 -5.09 -6.81
C LEU A 205 -14.57 -5.35 -6.18
N ASN A 206 -13.55 -5.61 -7.00
CA ASN A 206 -12.18 -5.83 -6.53
C ASN A 206 -11.57 -4.55 -5.89
N SER A 207 -11.72 -3.41 -6.55
CA SER A 207 -11.18 -2.13 -6.10
C SER A 207 -11.89 -1.63 -4.85
N PHE A 208 -13.23 -1.69 -4.83
CA PHE A 208 -14.03 -1.28 -3.68
C PHE A 208 -13.69 -2.10 -2.44
N GLY A 209 -13.68 -3.43 -2.56
CA GLY A 209 -13.34 -4.30 -1.43
C GLY A 209 -11.89 -4.15 -0.97
N GLY A 210 -10.95 -3.89 -1.90
CA GLY A 210 -9.58 -3.51 -1.56
C GLY A 210 -9.49 -2.22 -0.74
N ILE A 211 -10.24 -1.18 -1.10
CA ILE A 211 -10.30 0.07 -0.33
C ILE A 211 -10.87 -0.17 1.06
N VAL A 212 -11.95 -0.94 1.18
CA VAL A 212 -12.56 -1.29 2.48
C VAL A 212 -11.57 -2.05 3.36
N ALA A 213 -10.93 -3.10 2.81
CA ALA A 213 -9.92 -3.89 3.50
C ALA A 213 -8.78 -3.03 4.06
N MET A 214 -8.24 -2.17 3.19
CA MET A 214 -7.10 -1.33 3.53
C MET A 214 -7.50 -0.26 4.54
N THR A 215 -8.69 0.32 4.42
CA THR A 215 -9.24 1.27 5.39
C THR A 215 -9.39 0.66 6.77
N LEU A 216 -9.88 -0.57 6.89
CA LEU A 216 -9.97 -1.30 8.15
C LEU A 216 -8.60 -1.58 8.77
N TYR A 217 -7.64 -2.04 7.96
CA TYR A 217 -6.27 -2.31 8.42
C TYR A 217 -5.61 -1.06 9.01
N TYR A 218 -5.62 0.05 8.27
CA TYR A 218 -5.01 1.30 8.72
C TYR A 218 -5.68 1.87 9.96
N ALA A 219 -7.02 1.83 10.01
CA ALA A 219 -7.76 2.33 11.16
C ALA A 219 -7.36 1.61 12.45
N ARG A 220 -7.13 0.29 12.38
CA ARG A 220 -6.64 -0.52 13.51
C ARG A 220 -5.19 -0.22 13.85
N MET A 221 -4.31 -0.18 12.85
CA MET A 221 -2.89 0.10 13.03
C MET A 221 -2.67 1.48 13.67
N LEU A 222 -3.39 2.51 13.21
CA LEU A 222 -3.25 3.86 13.73
C LEU A 222 -3.85 4.00 15.13
N ARG A 223 -4.97 3.32 15.40
CA ARG A 223 -5.53 3.23 16.76
C ARG A 223 -4.53 2.59 17.73
N GLU A 224 -3.85 1.53 17.29
CA GLU A 224 -2.87 0.82 18.11
C GLU A 224 -1.61 1.65 18.34
N ALA A 225 -1.12 2.35 17.32
CA ALA A 225 -0.04 3.33 17.47
C ALA A 225 -0.44 4.46 18.43
N GLY A 226 -1.68 4.94 18.36
CA GLY A 226 -2.23 5.92 19.32
C GLY A 226 -2.36 5.36 20.73
N ARG A 227 -2.69 4.07 20.89
CA ARG A 227 -2.76 3.36 22.19
C ARG A 227 -1.39 3.13 22.82
N GLN A 228 -0.32 3.17 22.03
CA GLN A 228 1.07 3.11 22.48
C GLN A 228 1.66 4.51 22.73
N GLY A 229 0.83 5.56 22.65
CA GLY A 229 1.30 6.92 22.92
C GLY A 229 2.10 7.57 21.79
N VAL A 230 2.36 6.87 20.69
CA VAL A 230 3.18 7.40 19.58
C VAL A 230 2.55 8.65 18.94
N LEU A 231 1.24 8.83 19.11
CA LEU A 231 0.48 9.97 18.59
C LEU A 231 -0.06 10.84 19.73
N PRO A 232 -0.06 12.18 19.55
CA PRO A 232 -0.66 13.07 20.54
C PRO A 232 -2.18 12.95 20.57
N PHE A 233 -2.77 13.26 21.72
CA PHE A 233 -4.19 13.05 21.99
C PHE A 233 -4.61 11.58 21.84
N ALA A 234 -3.92 10.69 22.59
CA ALA A 234 -4.19 9.24 22.60
C ALA A 234 -5.69 8.91 22.79
N THR A 235 -6.44 9.72 23.53
CA THR A 235 -7.90 9.61 23.71
C THR A 235 -8.70 9.81 22.42
N PHE A 236 -8.29 10.72 21.52
CA PHE A 236 -8.94 10.90 20.22
C PHE A 236 -8.73 9.68 19.30
N TRP A 237 -7.51 9.13 19.28
CA TRP A 237 -7.16 8.00 18.43
C TRP A 237 -7.70 6.65 18.95
N SER A 238 -7.74 6.48 20.27
CA SER A 238 -8.19 5.25 20.92
C SER A 238 -9.71 5.14 21.08
N ARG A 239 -10.46 6.25 20.93
CA ARG A 239 -11.91 6.26 21.10
C ARG A 239 -12.59 5.36 20.07
N VAL A 240 -13.29 4.36 20.58
CA VAL A 240 -14.11 3.45 19.78
C VAL A 240 -15.57 3.89 19.87
N GLY A 241 -16.18 4.15 18.72
CA GLY A 241 -17.58 4.56 18.63
C GLY A 241 -18.59 3.43 18.89
N ARG A 242 -19.88 3.78 18.88
CA ARG A 242 -21.03 2.86 19.02
C ARG A 242 -20.95 1.65 18.08
N PHE A 243 -20.35 1.80 16.91
CA PHE A 243 -20.21 0.74 15.90
C PHE A 243 -18.93 -0.09 16.01
N LYS A 244 -18.19 0.01 17.12
CA LYS A 244 -16.86 -0.63 17.31
C LYS A 244 -15.83 -0.19 16.26
N THR A 245 -15.93 1.06 15.80
CA THR A 245 -15.07 1.67 14.77
C THR A 245 -14.31 2.85 15.37
N PRO A 246 -13.01 3.02 15.03
CA PRO A 246 -12.24 4.17 15.51
C PRO A 246 -12.48 5.37 14.57
N TYR A 247 -13.30 6.32 15.00
CA TYR A 247 -13.72 7.45 14.17
C TYR A 247 -12.57 8.37 13.76
N GLY A 248 -11.66 8.70 14.69
CA GLY A 248 -10.52 9.59 14.44
C GLY A 248 -9.61 9.11 13.30
N PRO A 249 -9.07 7.87 13.39
CA PRO A 249 -8.27 7.28 12.32
C PRO A 249 -8.96 7.23 10.95
N LEU A 250 -10.25 6.88 10.91
CA LEU A 250 -11.01 6.78 9.68
C LEU A 250 -11.21 8.15 9.02
N LEU A 251 -11.56 9.16 9.81
CA LEU A 251 -11.77 10.53 9.32
C LEU A 251 -10.46 11.13 8.79
N LEU A 252 -9.36 10.98 9.53
CA LEU A 252 -8.06 11.45 9.08
C LEU A 252 -7.69 10.79 7.73
N LYS A 253 -7.84 9.47 7.63
CA LYS A 253 -7.55 8.75 6.38
C LYS A 253 -8.40 9.26 5.21
N TRP A 254 -9.68 9.51 5.45
CA TRP A 254 -10.61 10.00 4.43
C TRP A 254 -10.22 11.40 3.93
N VAL A 255 -9.98 12.35 4.84
CA VAL A 255 -9.56 13.72 4.50
C VAL A 255 -8.27 13.70 3.69
N LEU A 256 -7.28 12.93 4.11
CA LEU A 256 -5.98 12.84 3.43
C LEU A 256 -6.09 12.19 2.05
N SER A 257 -6.88 11.12 1.93
CA SER A 257 -7.12 10.45 0.65
C SER A 257 -7.90 11.36 -0.32
N MET A 258 -8.88 12.12 0.18
CA MET A 258 -9.63 13.10 -0.61
C MET A 258 -8.71 14.23 -1.09
N PHE A 259 -7.89 14.79 -0.20
CA PHE A 259 -6.92 15.82 -0.53
C PHE A 259 -5.97 15.38 -1.65
N LEU A 260 -5.41 14.16 -1.55
CA LEU A 260 -4.51 13.63 -2.58
C LEU A 260 -5.18 13.46 -3.94
N VAL A 261 -6.42 12.95 -4.00
CA VAL A 261 -7.16 12.79 -5.27
C VAL A 261 -7.50 14.15 -5.90
N ILE A 262 -7.79 15.16 -5.08
CA ILE A 262 -8.09 16.50 -5.59
C ILE A 262 -6.82 17.20 -6.08
N ALA A 263 -5.74 17.13 -5.30
CA ALA A 263 -4.48 17.84 -5.57
C ALA A 263 -3.72 17.31 -6.78
N THR A 264 -3.93 16.05 -7.17
CA THR A 264 -3.21 15.42 -8.29
C THR A 264 -3.86 15.72 -9.65
N PRO A 265 -3.08 16.07 -10.70
CA PRO A 265 -3.60 16.23 -12.07
C PRO A 265 -4.14 14.90 -12.63
N ALA A 266 -5.30 14.92 -13.29
CA ALA A 266 -6.04 13.70 -13.64
C ALA A 266 -5.30 12.74 -14.60
N GLY A 267 -4.50 13.26 -15.54
CA GLY A 267 -3.75 12.47 -16.52
C GLY A 267 -2.77 11.47 -15.87
N ASP A 268 -1.97 11.97 -14.93
CA ASP A 268 -0.86 11.20 -14.34
C ASP A 268 -1.12 10.77 -12.89
N THR A 269 -2.35 10.93 -12.41
CA THR A 269 -2.71 10.69 -11.01
C THR A 269 -2.27 9.30 -10.57
N PHE A 270 -2.45 8.28 -11.40
CA PHE A 270 -2.09 6.91 -11.01
C PHE A 270 -0.59 6.72 -10.83
N ALA A 271 0.21 6.99 -11.86
CA ALA A 271 1.67 6.81 -11.83
C ALA A 271 2.29 7.62 -10.69
N PHE A 272 1.90 8.90 -10.57
CA PHE A 272 2.37 9.75 -9.51
C PHE A 272 2.01 9.23 -8.11
N LEU A 273 0.75 8.82 -7.88
CA LEU A 273 0.33 8.32 -6.57
C LEU A 273 1.00 6.99 -6.21
N VAL A 274 1.23 6.12 -7.19
CA VAL A 274 1.97 4.86 -7.01
C VAL A 274 3.39 5.18 -6.53
N ASP A 275 4.12 6.02 -7.26
CA ASP A 275 5.50 6.36 -6.96
C ASP A 275 5.63 7.12 -5.63
N LEU A 276 4.73 8.08 -5.39
CA LEU A 276 4.65 8.84 -4.16
C LEU A 276 4.36 7.95 -2.93
N SER A 277 3.52 6.92 -3.08
CA SER A 277 3.21 5.97 -1.99
C SER A 277 4.34 4.96 -1.74
N GLY A 278 5.04 4.54 -2.80
CA GLY A 278 6.13 3.58 -2.73
C GLY A 278 7.41 4.15 -2.12
N TYR A 279 7.74 5.42 -2.41
CA TYR A 279 9.01 6.02 -2.03
C TYR A 279 9.27 6.06 -0.52
N PRO A 280 8.34 6.53 0.35
CA PRO A 280 8.53 6.45 1.80
C PRO A 280 8.67 5.01 2.29
N GLY A 281 7.96 4.07 1.67
CA GLY A 281 8.07 2.64 1.98
C GLY A 281 9.50 2.12 1.82
N LEU A 282 10.20 2.55 0.77
CA LEU A 282 11.60 2.19 0.52
C LEU A 282 12.54 2.75 1.60
N VAL A 283 12.31 3.98 2.07
CA VAL A 283 13.11 4.59 3.14
C VAL A 283 12.93 3.84 4.47
N PHE A 284 11.70 3.49 4.84
CA PHE A 284 11.46 2.67 6.04
C PHE A 284 12.00 1.25 5.89
N ALA A 285 11.95 0.68 4.68
CA ALA A 285 12.54 -0.62 4.37
C ALA A 285 14.07 -0.61 4.57
N LEU A 286 14.74 0.44 4.09
CA LEU A 286 16.18 0.65 4.30
C LEU A 286 16.51 0.78 5.79
N ALA A 287 15.79 1.65 6.51
CA ALA A 287 15.98 1.85 7.95
C ALA A 287 15.78 0.56 8.75
N THR A 288 14.73 -0.21 8.44
CA THR A 288 14.45 -1.49 9.11
C THR A 288 15.55 -2.51 8.84
N SER A 289 16.06 -2.56 7.61
CA SER A 289 17.11 -3.51 7.22
C SER A 289 18.45 -3.21 7.89
N CYS A 290 18.84 -1.94 7.97
CA CYS A 290 19.98 -1.51 8.76
C CYS A 290 19.77 -1.80 10.26
N GLY A 291 18.54 -1.61 10.76
CA GLY A 291 18.14 -1.93 12.12
C GLY A 291 18.33 -3.41 12.49
N VAL A 292 18.22 -4.34 11.54
CA VAL A 292 18.47 -5.78 11.79
C VAL A 292 19.91 -6.02 12.21
N TRP A 293 20.90 -5.36 11.60
CA TRP A 293 22.31 -5.50 11.99
C TRP A 293 22.58 -4.93 13.38
N ILE A 294 21.99 -3.77 13.69
CA ILE A 294 22.08 -3.16 15.03
C ILE A 294 21.48 -4.10 16.07
N LEU A 295 20.32 -4.68 15.79
CA LEU A 295 19.64 -5.61 16.68
C LEU A 295 20.44 -6.90 16.91
N ARG A 296 21.05 -7.45 15.86
CA ARG A 296 21.95 -8.62 15.96
C ARG A 296 23.13 -8.32 16.88
N ASN A 297 23.81 -7.21 16.66
CA ASN A 297 24.96 -6.80 17.48
C ASN A 297 24.55 -6.60 18.95
N ARG A 298 23.41 -5.94 19.21
CA ARG A 298 22.88 -5.79 20.57
C ARG A 298 22.55 -7.12 21.24
N ARG A 299 21.92 -8.07 20.53
CA ARG A 299 21.61 -9.40 21.07
C ARG A 299 22.87 -10.20 21.41
N THR A 300 23.87 -10.17 20.53
CA THR A 300 25.16 -10.83 20.76
C THR A 300 25.84 -10.25 22.00
N ARG A 301 25.82 -8.91 22.17
CA ARG A 301 26.33 -8.25 23.37
C ARG A 301 25.60 -8.63 24.66
N MET A 302 24.29 -8.90 24.56
CA MET A 302 23.46 -9.35 25.69
C MET A 302 23.53 -10.87 25.96
N GLY A 303 24.34 -11.62 25.20
CA GLY A 303 24.47 -13.09 25.36
C GLY A 303 23.18 -13.87 25.08
N LEU A 304 22.20 -13.27 24.41
CA LEU A 304 20.91 -13.90 24.12
C LEU A 304 21.04 -14.93 22.99
N PRO A 305 20.30 -16.06 23.05
CA PRO A 305 20.32 -17.06 21.99
C PRO A 305 19.83 -16.49 20.66
N GLU A 306 20.31 -17.09 19.56
CA GLU A 306 19.92 -16.68 18.21
C GLU A 306 18.40 -16.76 18.02
N HIS A 307 17.82 -15.76 17.36
CA HIS A 307 16.39 -15.76 17.10
C HIS A 307 16.02 -16.82 16.06
N ALA A 308 14.91 -17.52 16.27
CA ALA A 308 14.35 -18.46 15.29
C ALA A 308 14.15 -17.84 13.87
N TYR A 309 14.01 -16.51 13.77
CA TYR A 309 13.93 -15.76 12.51
C TYR A 309 15.29 -15.14 12.13
N LYS A 310 16.21 -15.95 11.59
CA LYS A 310 17.49 -15.44 11.07
C LYS A 310 17.45 -15.34 9.54
N ALA A 311 17.43 -14.11 9.04
CA ALA A 311 17.66 -13.84 7.62
C ALA A 311 19.16 -13.95 7.29
N PRO A 312 19.57 -14.57 6.17
CA PRO A 312 20.97 -14.58 5.76
C PRO A 312 21.49 -13.15 5.56
N ASN A 313 22.73 -12.86 5.96
CA ASN A 313 23.32 -11.53 5.77
C ASN A 313 23.33 -11.09 4.30
N ILE A 314 23.54 -12.03 3.38
CA ILE A 314 23.54 -11.80 1.93
C ILE A 314 22.17 -11.27 1.47
N VAL A 315 21.07 -11.83 1.98
CA VAL A 315 19.70 -11.41 1.62
C VAL A 315 19.40 -10.02 2.16
N VAL A 316 19.84 -9.72 3.39
CA VAL A 316 19.67 -8.38 3.98
C VAL A 316 20.50 -7.35 3.20
N LEU A 317 21.74 -7.69 2.84
CA LEU A 317 22.60 -6.82 2.04
C LEU A 317 22.00 -6.53 0.65
N ALA A 318 21.53 -7.57 -0.05
CA ALA A 318 20.87 -7.41 -1.35
C ALA A 318 19.64 -6.48 -1.24
N TYR A 319 18.86 -6.62 -0.16
CA TYR A 319 17.69 -5.77 0.07
C TYR A 319 18.06 -4.31 0.40
N VAL A 320 19.17 -4.09 1.11
CA VAL A 320 19.73 -2.74 1.36
C VAL A 320 20.21 -2.12 0.06
N VAL A 321 21.01 -2.83 -0.74
CA VAL A 321 21.51 -2.35 -2.04
C VAL A 321 20.35 -2.00 -2.96
N LYS A 322 19.35 -2.88 -3.08
CA LYS A 322 18.12 -2.61 -3.83
C LYS A 322 17.41 -1.34 -3.34
N SER A 323 17.25 -1.18 -2.02
CA SER A 323 16.54 -0.03 -1.46
C SER A 323 17.30 1.28 -1.73
N ILE A 324 18.64 1.28 -1.60
CA ILE A 324 19.48 2.44 -1.93
C ILE A 324 19.38 2.77 -3.42
N ALA A 325 19.52 1.77 -4.29
CA ALA A 325 19.42 1.96 -5.73
C ALA A 325 18.07 2.61 -6.12
N LEU A 326 16.96 2.12 -5.59
CA LEU A 326 15.62 2.67 -5.88
C LEU A 326 15.35 4.03 -5.22
N ILE A 327 16.09 4.41 -4.19
CA ILE A 327 16.01 5.76 -3.59
C ILE A 327 16.80 6.77 -4.43
N VAL A 328 17.94 6.36 -5.00
CA VAL A 328 18.89 7.23 -5.71
C VAL A 328 18.59 7.34 -7.21
N MET A 329 18.30 6.23 -7.89
CA MET A 329 18.10 6.22 -9.35
C MET A 329 17.00 7.19 -9.84
N PRO A 330 15.87 7.40 -9.13
CA PRO A 330 14.88 8.42 -9.46
C PRO A 330 15.40 9.86 -9.58
N TRP A 331 16.51 10.20 -8.91
CA TRP A 331 17.08 11.54 -8.95
C TRP A 331 17.85 11.83 -10.24
N ILE A 332 18.26 10.79 -10.95
CA ILE A 332 18.97 10.91 -12.21
C ILE A 332 17.96 11.37 -13.27
N PRO A 333 18.22 12.47 -14.00
CA PRO A 333 17.29 12.99 -15.00
C PRO A 333 17.11 12.00 -16.17
N PRO A 334 15.88 11.82 -16.68
CA PRO A 334 15.62 11.06 -17.91
C PRO A 334 16.09 11.83 -19.16
N GLU A 335 16.34 11.13 -20.28
CA GLU A 335 16.81 11.74 -21.54
C GLU A 335 15.87 12.82 -22.11
N GLY A 336 14.57 12.79 -21.77
CA GLY A 336 13.57 13.79 -22.18
C GLY A 336 13.55 15.09 -21.37
N GLY A 337 14.52 15.32 -20.47
CA GLY A 337 14.62 16.54 -19.67
C GLY A 337 13.59 16.62 -18.53
N SER A 338 13.21 17.84 -18.13
CA SER A 338 12.34 18.09 -16.96
C SER A 338 10.96 17.42 -17.03
N HIS A 339 10.49 17.06 -18.22
CA HIS A 339 9.18 16.43 -18.50
C HIS A 339 9.31 15.02 -19.11
N GLY A 340 10.52 14.44 -19.13
CA GLY A 340 10.76 13.12 -19.73
C GLY A 340 10.42 11.92 -18.83
N GLY A 341 9.73 12.14 -17.71
CA GLY A 341 9.39 11.10 -16.74
C GLY A 341 8.05 10.42 -17.02
N ASP A 342 7.63 9.54 -16.11
CA ASP A 342 6.31 8.88 -16.12
C ASP A 342 5.11 9.83 -15.89
N VAL A 343 5.39 11.13 -15.73
CA VAL A 343 4.42 12.18 -15.42
C VAL A 343 4.72 13.41 -16.27
N ASP A 344 3.69 14.14 -16.71
CA ASP A 344 3.80 15.33 -17.57
C ASP A 344 4.43 16.54 -16.84
N PHE A 345 4.74 16.42 -15.54
CA PHE A 345 5.41 17.43 -14.74
C PHE A 345 6.82 16.98 -14.32
N PHE A 346 7.46 17.73 -13.42
CA PHE A 346 8.82 17.46 -12.97
C PHE A 346 9.01 16.01 -12.52
N TYR A 347 9.87 15.27 -13.22
CA TYR A 347 10.04 13.82 -13.07
C TYR A 347 10.31 13.36 -11.62
N ALA A 348 11.04 14.14 -10.82
CA ALA A 348 11.35 13.80 -9.43
C ALA A 348 10.40 14.46 -8.40
N MET A 349 9.27 15.03 -8.84
CA MET A 349 8.32 15.69 -7.95
C MET A 349 7.76 14.73 -6.89
N TYR A 350 7.56 13.45 -7.23
CA TYR A 350 7.12 12.45 -6.25
C TYR A 350 8.17 12.22 -5.16
N CYS A 351 9.47 12.22 -5.49
CA CYS A 351 10.56 12.13 -4.52
C CYS A 351 10.59 13.36 -3.60
N ILE A 352 10.45 14.57 -4.17
CA ILE A 352 10.45 15.82 -3.41
C ILE A 352 9.27 15.85 -2.44
N VAL A 353 8.06 15.57 -2.92
CA VAL A 353 6.85 15.55 -2.07
C VAL A 353 6.96 14.46 -1.00
N ALA A 354 7.45 13.27 -1.34
CA ALA A 354 7.68 12.20 -0.37
C ALA A 354 8.66 12.62 0.74
N LEU A 355 9.81 13.21 0.38
CA LEU A 355 10.78 13.73 1.33
C LEU A 355 10.20 14.87 2.18
N ALA A 356 9.47 15.81 1.57
CA ALA A 356 8.82 16.91 2.28
C ALA A 356 7.81 16.39 3.32
N VAL A 357 6.98 15.42 2.96
CA VAL A 357 6.03 14.79 3.89
C VAL A 357 6.75 14.05 5.02
N MET A 358 7.85 13.35 4.72
CA MET A 358 8.66 12.69 5.75
C MET A 358 9.34 13.69 6.68
N MET A 359 9.93 14.76 6.15
CA MET A 359 10.54 15.83 6.93
C MET A 359 9.50 16.52 7.81
N LEU A 360 8.30 16.79 7.29
CA LEU A 360 7.19 17.34 8.07
C LEU A 360 6.79 16.40 9.21
N CYS A 361 6.78 15.08 8.98
CA CYS A 361 6.51 14.11 10.05
C CYS A 361 7.59 14.11 11.14
N VAL A 362 8.87 14.22 10.76
CA VAL A 362 10.00 14.30 11.70
C VAL A 362 9.95 15.62 12.46
N PHE A 363 9.69 16.72 11.78
CA PHE A 363 9.54 18.05 12.36
C PHE A 363 8.39 18.08 13.37
N TYR A 364 7.23 17.53 12.99
CA TYR A 364 6.09 17.37 13.89
C TYR A 364 6.45 16.58 15.15
N TYR A 365 7.15 15.45 15.00
CA TYR A 365 7.60 14.65 16.14
C TYR A 365 8.59 15.43 17.03
N TRP A 366 9.53 16.15 16.43
CA TRP A 366 10.51 16.97 17.14
C TRP A 366 9.86 18.12 17.92
N VAL A 367 8.90 18.83 17.30
CA VAL A 367 8.12 19.88 17.97
C VAL A 367 7.32 19.29 19.13
N TRP A 368 6.69 18.12 18.93
CA TRP A 368 5.82 17.53 19.95
C TRP A 368 6.57 16.93 21.15
N PHE A 369 7.70 16.24 20.91
CA PHE A 369 8.44 15.54 21.96
C PHE A 369 9.59 16.33 22.58
N ARG A 370 10.05 17.41 21.93
CA ARG A 370 11.16 18.23 22.46
C ARG A 370 10.73 19.65 22.75
N VAL A 371 10.24 20.37 21.74
CA VAL A 371 9.95 21.81 21.86
C VAL A 371 8.79 22.09 22.83
N LEU A 372 7.67 21.38 22.67
CA LEU A 372 6.49 21.56 23.50
C LEU A 372 6.72 21.18 24.98
N PRO A 373 7.37 20.04 25.31
CA PRO A 373 7.80 19.69 26.67
C PRO A 373 8.72 20.74 27.31
N GLU A 374 9.73 21.22 26.58
CA GLU A 374 10.69 22.21 27.06
C GLU A 374 10.03 23.59 27.28
N TRP A 375 9.12 24.01 26.39
CA TRP A 375 8.42 25.30 26.51
C TRP A 375 7.35 25.35 27.60
N PHE A 376 6.64 24.24 27.82
CA PHE A 376 5.56 24.19 28.82
C PHE A 376 5.99 23.50 30.12
N GLY A 377 7.24 23.06 30.24
CA GLY A 377 7.80 22.50 31.48
C GLY A 377 7.20 21.16 31.91
N TYR A 378 6.74 20.34 30.96
CA TYR A 378 6.20 19.01 31.25
C TYR A 378 7.05 17.89 30.65
N GLU A 379 7.19 16.78 31.36
CA GLU A 379 7.74 15.54 30.86
C GLU A 379 6.62 14.63 30.38
N ILE A 380 6.89 13.85 29.33
CA ILE A 380 5.92 12.92 28.76
C ILE A 380 6.20 11.55 29.36
N ILE A 381 5.40 11.12 30.34
CA ILE A 381 5.55 9.82 31.03
C ILE A 381 4.51 8.83 30.49
N GLU A 382 4.94 7.59 30.25
CA GLU A 382 4.07 6.49 29.83
C GLU A 382 3.33 5.91 31.04
N GLU A 383 2.06 6.27 31.20
CA GLU A 383 1.17 5.67 32.21
C GLU A 383 0.29 4.59 31.57
N THR A 384 0.21 3.41 32.18
CA THR A 384 -0.75 2.40 31.74
C THR A 384 -2.12 2.66 32.35
N VAL A 385 -3.07 3.16 31.54
CA VAL A 385 -4.47 3.38 31.95
C VAL A 385 -5.31 2.18 31.53
N THR A 386 -6.09 1.63 32.44
CA THR A 386 -7.11 0.60 32.15
C THR A 386 -8.40 1.26 31.65
N LEU A 387 -8.76 0.99 30.38
CA LEU A 387 -10.04 1.40 29.81
C LEU A 387 -11.18 0.46 30.23
N PRO A 388 -12.45 0.91 30.18
CA PRO A 388 -13.62 0.06 30.45
C PRO A 388 -13.60 -1.21 29.60
N GLY A 389 -13.70 -2.38 30.25
CA GLY A 389 -13.57 -3.70 29.60
C GLY A 389 -12.22 -4.39 29.77
N GLY A 390 -11.36 -3.93 30.69
CA GLY A 390 -10.12 -4.63 31.06
C GLY A 390 -8.95 -4.42 30.09
N VAL A 391 -9.08 -3.49 29.15
CA VAL A 391 -8.06 -3.20 28.14
C VAL A 391 -7.06 -2.20 28.72
N LYS A 392 -5.81 -2.62 28.98
CA LYS A 392 -4.70 -1.71 29.33
C LYS A 392 -4.32 -0.88 28.10
N ALA A 393 -4.05 0.40 28.23
CA ALA A 393 -3.49 1.26 27.18
C ALA A 393 -2.36 2.11 27.76
N ALA A 394 -1.28 2.30 27.00
CA ALA A 394 -0.21 3.20 27.37
C ALA A 394 -0.62 4.63 26.97
N VAL A 395 -0.95 5.44 27.95
CA VAL A 395 -1.29 6.85 27.74
C VAL A 395 -0.08 7.67 28.12
N LEU A 396 0.42 8.45 27.17
CA LEU A 396 1.41 9.47 27.48
C LEU A 396 0.72 10.62 28.21
N ARG A 397 0.96 10.74 29.52
CA ARG A 397 0.55 11.92 30.29
C ARG A 397 1.66 12.96 30.30
N LYS A 398 1.24 14.22 30.24
CA LYS A 398 2.11 15.37 30.48
C LYS A 398 2.23 15.53 31.99
N HIS A 399 3.40 15.34 32.55
CA HIS A 399 3.68 15.56 33.95
C HIS A 399 4.48 16.86 34.08
N TYR A 400 3.86 17.90 34.63
CA TYR A 400 4.55 19.18 34.81
C TYR A 400 5.54 19.08 35.97
N LYS A 401 6.75 19.65 35.81
CA LYS A 401 7.76 19.71 36.88
C LYS A 401 7.21 20.55 38.06
N GLY A 402 6.50 19.90 38.98
CA GLY A 402 5.84 20.54 40.13
C GLY A 402 4.72 19.71 40.78
N GLU A 403 4.12 18.73 40.10
CA GLU A 403 3.13 17.84 40.72
C GLU A 403 3.82 16.69 41.47
N ARG A 404 3.92 16.82 42.80
CA ARG A 404 4.30 15.72 43.71
C ARG A 404 3.31 14.56 43.58
N GLU A 405 3.84 13.34 43.53
CA GLU A 405 3.10 12.07 43.54
C GLU A 405 2.08 12.01 44.69
N PRO A 406 0.80 11.66 44.42
CA PRO A 406 -0.14 11.30 45.48
C PRO A 406 -0.42 9.78 45.53
N LEU A 407 0.54 8.90 45.18
CA LEU A 407 0.28 7.46 45.03
C LEU A 407 1.26 6.51 45.72
N LEU A 408 2.00 6.96 46.74
CA LEU A 408 2.77 6.07 47.63
C LEU A 408 2.49 6.26 49.13
N GLN A 409 1.44 6.99 49.53
CA GLN A 409 1.07 7.18 50.95
C GLN A 409 -0.22 6.45 51.39
N ALA A 410 -0.77 5.55 50.58
CA ALA A 410 -1.99 4.82 50.93
C ALA A 410 -1.75 3.38 51.46
N GLU A 411 -0.49 2.96 51.66
CA GLU A 411 -0.15 1.65 52.26
C GLU A 411 0.46 1.74 53.67
N GLU A 412 0.56 2.94 54.25
CA GLU A 412 0.96 3.13 55.65
C GLU A 412 -0.01 4.11 56.34
N ALA A 413 -1.24 3.66 56.62
CA ALA A 413 -2.14 4.23 57.63
C ALA A 413 -3.14 3.19 58.11
#